data_AF-A0A0S7F2A9-F1
#
_entry.id   AF-A0A0S7F2A9-F1
#
_cell.length_a   1.000
_cell.length_b   1.000
_cell.length_c   1.000
_cell.angle_alpha   90.00
_cell.angle_beta   90.00
_cell.angle_gamma   90.00
#
_symmetry.space_group_name_H-M   'P 1'
#
loop_
_entity.id
_entity.type
_entity.pdbx_description
1 polymer ?
#
loop_
_entity_poly.entity_id
_entity_poly.type
_entity_poly.pdbx_seq_one_letter_code
_entity_poly.pdbx_strand_id
1 'polypeptide(L)'
;MTEKVVQIIKRLLKKSGDSRSDPYLALLSYRTAPLACGFSPAELLMGNKLRTMRPHLPQTKNTKRLTGKQKELKWKQKENYDKTTRRLRALEENDTVRVED
;
A
#
# COMPACT_ATOMS: atom_id res chain seq x y z
N MET A 1 5.44 1.06 3.86
CA MET A 1 4.59 0.54 2.76
C MET A 1 5.23 -0.67 2.05
N THR A 2 6.55 -0.70 1.91
CA THR A 2 7.30 -1.76 1.22
C THR A 2 7.11 -3.16 1.82
N GLU A 3 7.13 -3.30 3.15
CA GLU A 3 7.03 -4.62 3.81
C GLU A 3 5.72 -5.36 3.50
N LYS A 4 4.59 -4.64 3.53
CA LYS A 4 3.27 -5.23 3.21
C LYS A 4 3.18 -5.68 1.76
N VAL A 5 3.75 -4.91 0.84
CA VAL A 5 3.79 -5.28 -0.59
C VAL A 5 4.61 -6.54 -0.79
N VAL A 6 5.79 -6.63 -0.16
CA VAL A 6 6.63 -7.84 -0.20
C VAL A 6 5.90 -9.05 0.40
N GLN A 7 5.16 -8.84 1.50
CA GLN A 7 4.36 -9.89 2.12
C GLN A 7 3.26 -10.42 1.18
N ILE A 8 2.57 -9.52 0.46
CA ILE A 8 1.54 -9.90 -0.52
C ILE A 8 2.16 -10.68 -1.68
N ILE A 9 3.28 -10.20 -2.22
CA ILE A 9 3.99 -10.86 -3.34
C ILE A 9 4.44 -12.27 -2.91
N LYS A 10 5.03 -12.43 -1.73
CA LYS A 10 5.45 -13.74 -1.20
C LYS A 10 4.26 -14.71 -1.07
N ARG A 11 3.12 -14.23 -0.55
CA ARG A 11 1.90 -15.04 -0.44
C ARG A 11 1.35 -15.43 -1.81
N LEU A 12 1.38 -14.51 -2.77
CA LEU A 12 0.90 -14.74 -4.12
C LEU A 12 1.74 -15.78 -4.85
N LEU A 13 3.08 -15.70 -4.74
CA LEU A 13 4.00 -16.68 -5.28
C LEU A 13 3.80 -18.06 -4.64
N LYS A 14 3.64 -18.11 -3.31
CA LYS A 14 3.35 -19.36 -2.59
C LYS A 14 2.06 -20.01 -3.11
N LYS A 15 0.97 -19.24 -3.24
CA LYS A 15 -0.32 -19.74 -3.75
C LYS A 15 -0.22 -20.23 -5.20
N SER A 16 0.53 -19.53 -6.03
CA SER A 16 0.72 -19.91 -7.45
C SER A 16 1.48 -21.23 -7.57
N GLY A 17 2.49 -21.44 -6.70
CA GLY A 17 3.20 -22.73 -6.59
C GLY A 17 2.29 -23.86 -6.14
N ASP A 18 1.49 -23.65 -5.08
CA ASP A 18 0.52 -24.63 -4.56
C ASP A 18 -0.55 -25.02 -5.59
N SER A 19 -1.10 -24.04 -6.32
CA SER A 19 -2.16 -24.23 -7.31
C SER A 19 -1.65 -24.58 -8.72
N ARG A 20 -0.33 -24.75 -8.89
CA ARG A 20 0.36 -24.98 -10.18
C ARG A 20 -0.07 -23.99 -11.28
N SER A 21 -0.31 -22.74 -10.90
CA SER A 21 -0.79 -21.67 -11.76
C SER A 21 0.34 -20.70 -12.10
N ASP A 22 0.22 -19.98 -13.21
CA ASP A 22 1.29 -19.13 -13.72
C ASP A 22 1.63 -17.97 -12.77
N PRO A 23 2.84 -17.92 -12.19
CA PRO A 23 3.21 -16.90 -11.21
C PRO A 23 3.25 -15.50 -11.83
N TYR A 24 3.60 -15.41 -13.13
CA TYR A 24 3.62 -14.15 -13.87
C TYR A 24 2.22 -13.57 -14.06
N LEU A 25 1.22 -14.42 -14.30
CA LEU A 25 -0.17 -14.01 -14.45
C LEU A 25 -0.73 -13.47 -13.12
N ALA A 26 -0.37 -14.12 -12.01
CA ALA A 26 -0.73 -13.66 -10.68
C ALA A 26 -0.13 -12.27 -10.39
N LEU A 27 1.18 -12.08 -10.66
CA LEU A 27 1.84 -10.78 -10.48
C LEU A 27 1.26 -9.70 -11.39
N LEU A 28 0.92 -10.03 -12.63
CA LEU A 28 0.26 -9.10 -13.56
C LEU A 28 -1.11 -8.65 -13.03
N SER A 29 -1.88 -9.58 -12.47
CA SER A 29 -3.17 -9.30 -11.84
C SER A 29 -3.01 -8.35 -10.65
N TYR A 30 -2.02 -8.60 -9.79
CA TYR A 30 -1.72 -7.72 -8.65
C TYR A 30 -1.31 -6.31 -9.11
N ARG A 31 -0.47 -6.20 -10.14
CA ARG A 31 0.01 -4.91 -10.68
C ARG A 31 -1.11 -4.06 -11.28
N THR A 32 -2.19 -4.68 -11.76
CA THR A 32 -3.26 -4.04 -12.53
C THR A 32 -4.55 -3.86 -11.74
N ALA A 33 -4.72 -4.60 -10.63
CA ALA A 33 -5.86 -4.47 -9.74
C ALA A 33 -5.84 -3.15 -8.96
N PRO A 34 -6.98 -2.41 -8.88
CA PRO A 34 -7.06 -1.21 -8.08
C PRO A 34 -7.00 -1.53 -6.59
N LEU A 35 -6.15 -0.82 -5.85
CA LEU A 35 -6.09 -0.89 -4.40
C LEU A 35 -7.19 -0.03 -3.77
N ALA A 36 -7.34 -0.08 -2.44
CA ALA A 36 -8.28 0.77 -1.68
C ALA A 36 -8.11 2.28 -1.97
N CYS A 37 -6.92 2.71 -2.40
CA CYS A 37 -6.64 4.09 -2.83
C CYS A 37 -7.31 4.45 -4.18
N GLY A 38 -7.85 3.47 -4.93
CA GLY A 38 -8.43 3.62 -6.27
C GLY A 38 -7.45 3.48 -7.44
N PHE A 39 -6.19 3.14 -7.15
CA PHE A 39 -5.10 3.04 -8.13
C PHE A 39 -4.41 1.71 -8.00
N SER A 40 -3.90 1.19 -9.12
CA SER A 40 -3.14 -0.04 -9.13
C SER A 40 -1.69 0.18 -8.67
N PRO A 41 -1.01 -0.87 -8.16
CA PRO A 41 0.39 -0.77 -7.76
C PRO A 41 1.31 -0.24 -8.88
N ALA A 42 1.06 -0.63 -10.13
CA ALA A 42 1.81 -0.14 -11.27
C ALA A 42 1.56 1.35 -11.55
N GLU A 43 0.32 1.83 -11.39
CA GLU A 43 -0.01 3.24 -11.56
C GLU A 43 0.64 4.10 -10.47
N LEU A 44 0.75 3.59 -9.24
CA LEU A 44 1.43 4.27 -8.15
C LEU A 44 2.95 4.37 -8.36
N LEU A 45 3.55 3.36 -8.98
CA LEU A 45 5.00 3.29 -9.20
C LEU A 45 5.44 3.99 -10.49
N MET A 46 4.69 3.79 -11.58
CA MET A 46 5.08 4.19 -12.94
C MET A 46 4.25 5.35 -13.49
N GLY A 47 3.24 5.82 -12.77
CA GLY A 47 2.35 6.91 -13.20
C GLY A 47 1.43 6.56 -14.38
N ASN A 48 1.58 5.37 -14.97
CA ASN A 48 0.88 4.92 -16.17
C ASN A 48 0.19 3.57 -15.92
N LYS A 49 -0.89 3.32 -16.65
CA LYS A 49 -1.63 2.06 -16.58
C LYS A 49 -0.97 1.03 -17.50
N LEU A 50 -0.65 -0.15 -16.96
CA LEU A 50 -0.07 -1.25 -17.75
C LEU A 50 -1.08 -1.76 -18.79
N ARG A 51 -0.59 -2.07 -20.00
CA ARG A 51 -1.37 -2.69 -21.07
C ARG A 51 -1.70 -4.13 -20.67
N THR A 52 -2.98 -4.45 -20.50
CA THR A 52 -3.47 -5.79 -20.14
C THR A 52 -4.25 -6.40 -21.30
N MET A 53 -4.57 -7.70 -21.20
CA MET A 53 -5.39 -8.45 -22.18
C MET A 53 -6.76 -7.82 -22.44
N ARG A 54 -7.23 -6.93 -21.55
CA ARG A 54 -8.46 -6.16 -21.76
C ARG A 54 -8.10 -4.76 -22.26
N PRO A 55 -8.68 -4.29 -23.37
CA PRO A 55 -8.54 -2.90 -23.80
C PRO A 55 -9.07 -1.99 -22.69
N HIS A 56 -8.31 -0.95 -22.36
CA HIS A 56 -8.70 0.05 -21.39
C HIS A 56 -8.74 1.42 -22.04
N LEU A 57 -9.78 2.20 -21.75
CA LEU A 57 -9.82 3.61 -22.15
C LEU A 57 -8.78 4.38 -21.32
N PRO A 58 -7.94 5.23 -21.94
CA PRO A 58 -7.05 6.11 -21.22
C PRO A 58 -7.90 7.17 -20.49
N GLN A 59 -8.15 6.94 -19.21
CA GLN A 59 -8.74 7.95 -18.33
C GLN A 59 -7.62 8.77 -17.73
N THR A 60 -7.68 10.10 -17.88
CA THR A 60 -6.78 11.03 -17.22
C THR A 60 -7.06 10.98 -15.71
N LYS A 61 -6.30 10.14 -14.99
CA LYS A 61 -6.45 10.06 -13.54
C LYS A 61 -5.80 11.29 -12.92
N ASN A 62 -6.61 12.20 -12.39
CA ASN A 62 -6.15 13.37 -11.65
C ASN A 62 -5.29 12.94 -10.45
N THR A 63 -3.97 13.05 -10.58
CA THR A 63 -2.99 12.71 -9.54
C THR A 63 -3.18 13.53 -8.26
N LYS A 64 -3.77 14.74 -8.34
CA LYS A 64 -4.12 15.54 -7.16
C LYS A 64 -5.17 14.88 -6.25
N ARG A 65 -6.04 14.01 -6.76
CA ARG A 65 -7.03 13.28 -5.94
C ARG A 65 -6.43 12.10 -5.18
N LEU A 66 -5.23 11.65 -5.54
CA LEU A 66 -4.49 10.57 -4.86
C LEU A 66 -4.11 10.95 -3.44
N THR A 67 -3.60 12.16 -3.26
CA THR A 67 -3.03 12.61 -1.99
C THR A 67 -4.10 12.64 -0.90
N GLY A 68 -5.32 13.09 -1.23
CA GLY A 68 -6.45 13.10 -0.29
C GLY A 68 -6.82 11.70 0.22
N LYS A 69 -7.07 10.75 -0.69
CA LYS A 69 -7.46 9.37 -0.31
C LYS A 69 -6.34 8.64 0.42
N GLN A 70 -5.09 8.82 -0.01
CA GLN A 70 -3.94 8.19 0.64
C GLN A 70 -3.68 8.78 2.03
N LYS A 71 -3.93 10.09 2.22
CA LYS A 71 -3.84 10.75 3.52
C LYS A 71 -4.93 10.23 4.47
N GLU A 72 -6.15 10.05 3.99
CA GLU A 72 -7.24 9.48 4.80
C GLU A 72 -6.93 8.03 5.23
N LEU A 73 -6.42 7.20 4.31
CA LEU A 73 -6.04 5.83 4.65
C LEU A 73 -4.89 5.78 5.66
N LYS A 74 -3.88 6.67 5.52
CA LYS A 74 -2.82 6.82 6.52
C LYS A 74 -3.36 7.30 7.86
N TRP A 75 -4.30 8.24 7.87
CA TRP A 75 -4.94 8.75 9.08
C TRP A 75 -5.69 7.63 9.81
N LYS A 76 -6.54 6.88 9.11
CA LYS A 76 -7.24 5.71 9.68
C LYS A 76 -6.27 4.66 10.20
N GLN A 77 -5.16 4.44 9.49
CA GLN A 77 -4.13 3.50 9.92
C GLN A 77 -3.42 3.98 11.20
N LYS A 78 -3.18 5.30 11.33
CA LYS A 78 -2.68 5.93 12.54
C LYS A 78 -3.69 5.77 13.68
N GLU A 79 -4.95 6.14 13.49
CA GLU A 79 -5.99 6.00 14.51
C GLU A 79 -6.13 4.56 15.01
N ASN A 80 -6.08 3.57 14.11
CA ASN A 80 -6.14 2.18 14.50
C ASN A 80 -4.91 1.74 15.29
N TYR A 81 -3.72 2.22 14.92
CA TYR A 81 -2.49 1.98 15.67
C TYR A 81 -2.53 2.61 17.06
N ASP A 82 -2.94 3.88 17.15
CA ASP A 82 -3.09 4.65 18.39
C ASP A 82 -4.11 4.02 19.36
N LYS A 83 -5.16 3.34 18.85
CA LYS A 83 -6.09 2.56 19.70
C LYS A 83 -5.43 1.36 20.38
N THR A 84 -4.48 0.71 19.70
CA THR A 84 -3.79 -0.48 20.20
C THR A 84 -2.47 -0.18 20.90
N THR A 85 -1.96 1.04 20.79
CA THR A 85 -0.68 1.41 21.39
C THR A 85 -0.84 1.63 22.90
N ARG A 86 0.17 1.21 23.67
CA ARG A 86 0.22 1.52 25.11
C ARG A 86 0.36 3.03 25.27
N ARG A 87 -0.45 3.63 26.14
CA ARG A 87 -0.25 5.04 26.50
C ARG A 87 1.15 5.21 27.09
N LEU A 88 1.90 6.14 26.51
CA LEU A 88 3.17 6.59 27.09
C LEU A 88 2.90 7.14 28.49
N ARG A 89 3.77 6.79 29.44
CA ARG A 89 3.76 7.38 30.78
C ARG A 89 4.04 8.89 30.62
N ALA A 90 3.38 9.72 31.44
CA ALA A 90 3.68 11.14 31.48
C ALA A 90 5.17 11.32 31.80
N LEU A 91 5.83 12.24 31.07
CA LEU A 91 7.23 12.57 31.32
C LEU A 91 7.35 13.22 32.70
N GLU A 92 8.24 12.71 33.52
CA GLU A 92 8.53 13.27 34.84
C GLU A 92 9.71 14.25 34.72
N GLU A 93 9.77 15.25 35.61
CA GLU A 93 10.91 16.17 35.65
C GLU A 93 12.20 15.34 35.89
N ASN A 94 13.20 15.47 35.01
CA ASN A 94 14.44 14.68 34.88
C ASN A 94 14.41 13.44 33.95
N ASP A 95 13.36 13.23 33.15
CA ASP A 95 13.37 12.16 32.14
C ASP A 95 14.34 12.47 30.98
N THR A 96 15.20 11.52 30.60
CA THR A 96 16.20 11.71 29.54
C THR A 96 15.53 11.59 28.17
N VAL A 97 15.18 12.73 27.58
CA VAL A 97 14.59 12.79 26.23
C VAL A 97 15.67 13.00 25.16
N ARG A 98 15.56 12.25 24.06
CA ARG A 98 16.39 12.48 22.86
C ARG A 98 15.71 13.54 22.01
N VAL A 99 16.34 14.69 21.88
CA VAL A 99 15.89 15.76 20.97
C VAL A 99 16.67 15.61 19.66
N GLU A 100 15.95 15.52 18.55
CA GLU A 100 16.50 15.55 17.19
C GLU A 100 16.40 17.00 16.67
N ASP A 101 17.47 17.51 16.05
CA ASP A 101 17.58 18.87 15.48
C ASP A 101 16.81 19.01 14.15
#